data_AF-A0A7Y5VL63-F1
#
_entry.id   AF-A0A7Y5VL63-F1
#
_cell.length_a   1.000
_cell.length_b   1.000
_cell.length_c   1.000
_cell.angle_alpha   90.00
_cell.angle_beta   90.00
_cell.angle_gamma   90.00
#
_symmetry.space_group_name_H-M   'P 1'
#
loop_
_entity.id
_entity.type
_entity.pdbx_description
1 polymer ?
#
loop_
_entity_poly.entity_id
_entity_poly.type
_entity_poly.pdbx_seq_one_letter_code
_entity_poly.pdbx_strand_id
1 'polypeptide(L)'
;GKRRGLNFDPELLYAGAMFHDIGLMPSHSSTHDRFEVDGANAAREFLRSHKIPEQDIDHVWTAIALHTTPGIPQYMHPVVALLTAGVEMDVLGIDYTSFADADRESVVSAFPRTPHFKEDILQAFYDGIHHKPETTFGNVKADVLADKDPNFKRGNFCSVIRNSMWRG
;
A
#
# COMPACT_ATOMS: atom_id res chain seq x y z
N GLY A 1 12.67 8.56 -8.26
CA GLY A 1 13.89 7.84 -8.67
C GLY A 1 14.98 8.77 -9.11
N LYS A 2 14.82 9.43 -10.26
CA LYS A 2 15.83 10.32 -10.88
C LYS A 2 16.41 11.38 -9.95
N ARG A 3 15.57 12.16 -9.25
CA ARG A 3 16.01 13.17 -8.25
C ARG A 3 16.91 12.59 -7.15
N ARG A 4 16.69 11.32 -6.78
CA ARG A 4 17.41 10.61 -5.71
C ARG A 4 18.62 9.81 -6.26
N GLY A 5 18.91 9.86 -7.56
CA GLY A 5 20.01 9.11 -8.18
C GLY A 5 19.88 7.58 -8.09
N LEU A 6 18.67 7.06 -7.89
CA LEU A 6 18.44 5.63 -7.72
C LEU A 6 18.40 4.91 -9.07
N ASN A 7 19.03 3.74 -9.15
CA ASN A 7 18.91 2.82 -10.28
C ASN A 7 17.76 1.84 -10.03
N PHE A 8 16.78 1.78 -10.93
CA PHE A 8 15.61 0.92 -10.81
C PHE A 8 15.04 0.61 -12.19
N ASP A 9 14.39 -0.55 -12.30
CA ASP A 9 13.62 -0.91 -13.49
C ASP A 9 12.26 -0.17 -13.46
N PRO A 10 11.95 0.67 -14.47
CA PRO A 10 10.69 1.39 -14.53
C PRO A 10 9.48 0.49 -14.78
N GLU A 11 9.63 -0.65 -15.47
CA GLU A 11 8.54 -1.60 -15.71
C GLU A 11 8.15 -2.34 -14.43
N LEU A 12 9.14 -2.72 -13.59
CA LEU A 12 8.86 -3.31 -12.29
C LEU A 12 8.18 -2.30 -11.33
N LEU A 13 8.64 -1.04 -11.34
CA LEU A 13 7.97 0.01 -10.56
C LEU A 13 6.54 0.24 -11.05
N TYR A 14 6.33 0.25 -12.37
CA TYR A 14 5.01 0.41 -12.97
C TYR A 14 4.07 -0.75 -12.63
N ALA A 15 4.55 -2.00 -12.70
CA ALA A 15 3.80 -3.17 -12.25
C ALA A 15 3.43 -3.06 -10.77
N GLY A 16 4.38 -2.66 -9.91
CA GLY A 16 4.09 -2.36 -8.50
C GLY A 16 2.98 -1.34 -8.33
N ALA A 17 3.04 -0.22 -9.06
CA ALA A 17 2.05 0.85 -8.99
C ALA A 17 0.66 0.40 -9.48
N MET A 18 0.57 -0.40 -10.53
CA MET A 18 -0.71 -0.90 -11.04
C MET A 18 -1.40 -1.85 -10.06
N PHE A 19 -0.63 -2.66 -9.32
CA PHE A 19 -1.18 -3.72 -8.49
C PHE A 19 -1.32 -3.36 -7.01
N HIS A 20 -0.74 -2.26 -6.52
CA HIS A 20 -0.62 -2.04 -5.07
C HIS A 20 -1.96 -2.02 -4.31
N ASP A 21 -3.02 -1.52 -4.93
CA ASP A 21 -4.37 -1.44 -4.35
C ASP A 21 -5.33 -2.53 -4.87
N ILE A 22 -4.90 -3.44 -5.77
CA ILE A 22 -5.82 -4.43 -6.36
C ILE A 22 -6.41 -5.39 -5.32
N GLY A 23 -5.73 -5.58 -4.19
CA GLY A 23 -6.23 -6.39 -3.06
C GLY A 23 -7.48 -5.82 -2.38
N LEU A 24 -7.86 -4.57 -2.67
CA LEU A 24 -9.15 -3.99 -2.24
C LEU A 24 -10.33 -4.55 -3.05
N MET A 25 -10.06 -5.10 -4.25
CA MET A 25 -11.11 -5.61 -5.11
C MET A 25 -11.63 -6.97 -4.61
N PRO A 26 -12.96 -7.22 -4.61
CA PRO A 26 -13.51 -8.49 -4.15
C PRO A 26 -12.95 -9.73 -4.86
N SER A 27 -12.56 -9.60 -6.14
CA SER A 27 -11.96 -10.69 -6.92
C SER A 27 -10.54 -11.07 -6.51
N HIS A 28 -9.85 -10.21 -5.75
CA HIS A 28 -8.47 -10.41 -5.31
C HIS A 28 -8.33 -10.32 -3.78
N SER A 29 -9.43 -10.16 -3.05
CA SER A 29 -9.42 -10.15 -1.57
C SER A 29 -9.53 -11.58 -1.04
N SER A 30 -8.53 -12.02 -0.26
CA SER A 30 -8.67 -13.21 0.58
C SER A 30 -9.47 -12.89 1.85
N THR A 31 -9.82 -13.92 2.62
CA THR A 31 -10.52 -13.76 3.92
C THR A 31 -9.60 -13.51 5.10
N HIS A 32 -8.28 -13.68 4.94
CA HIS A 32 -7.34 -13.69 6.07
C HIS A 32 -6.09 -12.83 5.86
N ASP A 33 -5.73 -12.49 4.62
CA ASP A 33 -4.57 -11.64 4.36
C ASP A 33 -4.97 -10.17 4.30
N ARG A 34 -4.00 -9.32 4.63
CA ARG A 34 -4.11 -7.88 4.41
C ARG A 34 -4.26 -7.59 2.91
N PHE A 35 -4.97 -6.51 2.56
CA PHE A 35 -5.13 -6.15 1.15
C PHE A 35 -3.78 -5.86 0.45
N GLU A 36 -2.76 -5.39 1.18
CA GLU A 36 -1.42 -5.20 0.62
C GLU A 36 -0.79 -6.54 0.21
N VAL A 37 -1.00 -7.59 1.01
CA VAL A 37 -0.49 -8.94 0.71
C VAL A 37 -1.28 -9.57 -0.42
N ASP A 38 -2.60 -9.41 -0.43
CA ASP A 38 -3.47 -9.83 -1.53
C ASP A 38 -3.03 -9.22 -2.87
N GLY A 39 -2.80 -7.90 -2.90
CA GLY A 39 -2.33 -7.22 -4.10
C GLY A 39 -0.93 -7.65 -4.53
N ALA A 40 -0.04 -7.86 -3.56
CA ALA A 40 1.30 -8.39 -3.83
C ALA A 40 1.23 -9.80 -4.44
N ASN A 41 0.37 -10.68 -3.91
CA ASN A 41 0.16 -12.03 -4.43
C ASN A 41 -0.38 -12.02 -5.86
N ALA A 42 -1.34 -11.13 -6.15
CA ALA A 42 -1.85 -10.93 -7.51
C ALA A 42 -0.75 -10.48 -8.49
N ALA A 43 0.10 -9.53 -8.08
CA ALA A 43 1.23 -9.08 -8.89
C ALA A 43 2.24 -10.20 -9.14
N ARG A 44 2.55 -11.01 -8.12
CA ARG A 44 3.44 -12.16 -8.24
C ARG A 44 2.95 -13.15 -9.29
N GLU A 45 1.67 -13.52 -9.25
CA GLU A 45 1.11 -14.44 -10.23
C GLU A 45 1.18 -13.86 -11.65
N PHE A 46 0.80 -12.59 -11.81
CA PHE A 46 0.91 -11.89 -13.09
C PHE A 46 2.34 -11.86 -13.63
N LEU A 47 3.33 -11.52 -12.81
CA LEU A 47 4.73 -11.43 -13.26
C LEU A 47 5.32 -12.82 -13.57
N ARG A 48 4.94 -13.85 -12.82
CA ARG A 48 5.32 -15.24 -13.12
C ARG A 48 4.75 -15.69 -14.46
N SER A 49 3.51 -15.34 -14.79
CA SER A 49 2.92 -15.66 -16.10
C SER A 49 3.67 -15.00 -17.26
N HIS A 50 4.36 -13.88 -16.99
CA HIS A 50 5.23 -13.18 -17.94
C HIS A 50 6.70 -13.61 -17.88
N LYS A 51 7.04 -14.65 -17.09
CA LYS A 51 8.39 -15.21 -16.95
C LYS A 51 9.43 -14.20 -16.45
N ILE A 52 9.00 -13.25 -15.64
CA ILE A 52 9.90 -12.32 -14.95
C ILE A 52 10.75 -13.12 -13.93
N PRO A 53 12.04 -12.77 -13.74
CA PRO A 53 12.89 -13.43 -12.74
C PRO A 53 12.31 -13.34 -11.32
N GLU A 54 12.43 -14.42 -10.54
CA GLU A 54 11.85 -14.49 -9.18
C GLU A 54 12.37 -13.38 -8.26
N GLN A 55 13.65 -12.99 -8.39
CA GLN A 55 14.22 -11.88 -7.62
C GLN A 55 13.50 -10.54 -7.88
N ASP A 56 13.12 -10.28 -9.13
CA ASP A 56 12.40 -9.06 -9.51
C ASP A 56 10.94 -9.12 -9.05
N ILE A 57 10.35 -10.32 -9.08
CA ILE A 57 9.03 -10.59 -8.50
C ILE A 57 9.05 -10.32 -6.99
N ASP A 58 10.08 -10.76 -6.27
CA ASP A 58 10.23 -10.50 -4.83
C ASP A 58 10.36 -9.00 -4.53
N HIS A 59 11.06 -8.24 -5.38
CA HIS A 59 11.13 -6.78 -5.24
C HIS A 59 9.75 -6.13 -5.41
N VAL A 60 8.98 -6.52 -6.43
CA VAL A 60 7.64 -5.96 -6.66
C VAL A 60 6.66 -6.39 -5.56
N TRP A 61 6.68 -7.67 -5.19
CA TRP A 61 5.84 -8.18 -4.12
C TRP A 61 6.12 -7.45 -2.81
N THR A 62 7.40 -7.27 -2.46
CA THR A 62 7.82 -6.55 -1.25
C THR A 62 7.42 -5.09 -1.30
N ALA A 63 7.55 -4.45 -2.45
CA ALA A 63 7.15 -3.06 -2.65
C ALA A 63 5.66 -2.89 -2.33
N ILE A 64 4.82 -3.76 -2.89
CA ILE A 64 3.38 -3.72 -2.67
C ILE A 64 3.05 -4.10 -1.22
N ALA A 65 3.60 -5.18 -0.67
CA ALA A 65 3.28 -5.60 0.70
C ALA A 65 3.58 -4.55 1.78
N LEU A 66 4.56 -3.67 1.52
CA LEU A 66 5.00 -2.63 2.46
C LEU A 66 4.55 -1.21 2.09
N HIS A 67 3.76 -1.01 1.02
CA HIS A 67 3.48 0.33 0.50
C HIS A 67 2.73 1.24 1.49
N THR A 68 2.02 0.66 2.48
CA THR A 68 1.32 1.38 3.56
C THR A 68 2.10 1.46 4.87
N THR A 69 3.37 1.08 4.88
CA THR A 69 4.22 1.02 6.08
C THR A 69 5.33 2.07 5.99
N PRO A 70 5.01 3.38 6.01
CA PRO A 70 6.01 4.44 5.91
C PRO A 70 7.05 4.30 7.02
N GLY A 71 8.29 4.66 6.72
CA GLY A 71 9.40 4.56 7.68
C GLY A 71 10.29 3.32 7.52
N ILE A 72 9.87 2.29 6.79
CA ILE A 72 10.69 1.11 6.46
C ILE A 72 11.16 1.11 4.99
N PRO A 73 10.28 1.27 3.98
CA PRO A 73 10.62 1.07 2.56
C PRO A 73 11.75 1.96 2.04
N GLN A 74 11.96 3.15 2.61
CA GLN A 74 12.99 4.08 2.14
C GLN A 74 14.43 3.55 2.31
N TYR A 75 14.64 2.51 3.12
CA TYR A 75 15.93 1.85 3.33
C TYR A 75 16.10 0.56 2.50
N MET A 76 15.11 0.22 1.66
CA MET A 76 15.07 -1.04 0.92
C MET A 76 15.45 -0.85 -0.56
N HIS A 77 15.26 -1.89 -1.37
CA HIS A 77 15.50 -1.86 -2.81
C HIS A 77 14.80 -0.66 -3.48
N PRO A 78 15.40 0.00 -4.50
CA PRO A 78 14.83 1.19 -5.12
C PRO A 78 13.36 1.07 -5.57
N VAL A 79 12.94 -0.08 -6.09
CA VAL A 79 11.53 -0.32 -6.46
C VAL A 79 10.61 -0.22 -5.24
N VAL A 80 11.02 -0.78 -4.11
CA VAL A 80 10.29 -0.74 -2.83
C VAL A 80 10.20 0.71 -2.32
N ALA A 81 11.34 1.39 -2.26
CA ALA A 81 11.41 2.78 -1.80
C ALA A 81 10.58 3.75 -2.67
N LEU A 82 10.56 3.52 -3.99
CA LEU A 82 9.88 4.41 -4.93
C LEU A 82 8.39 4.17 -5.03
N LEU A 83 7.92 2.92 -4.90
CA LEU A 83 6.49 2.65 -4.86
C LEU A 83 5.85 3.31 -3.63
N THR A 84 6.43 3.11 -2.45
CA THR A 84 5.96 3.77 -1.22
C THR A 84 6.02 5.28 -1.33
N ALA A 85 7.10 5.86 -1.86
CA ALA A 85 7.19 7.31 -2.05
C ALA A 85 6.10 7.88 -2.98
N GLY A 86 5.64 7.09 -3.96
CA GLY A 86 4.50 7.45 -4.80
C GLY A 86 3.19 7.53 -4.00
N VAL A 87 2.91 6.50 -3.20
CA VAL A 87 1.72 6.44 -2.32
C VAL A 87 1.75 7.55 -1.27
N GLU A 88 2.90 7.75 -0.62
CA GLU A 88 3.13 8.80 0.37
C GLU A 88 2.84 10.20 -0.21
N MET A 89 3.28 10.45 -1.44
CA MET A 89 2.99 11.71 -2.14
C MET A 89 1.52 11.84 -2.51
N ASP A 90 0.94 10.82 -3.15
CA ASP A 90 -0.39 10.90 -3.76
C ASP A 90 -1.54 10.90 -2.73
N VAL A 91 -1.36 10.19 -1.61
CA VAL A 91 -2.40 10.03 -0.58
C VAL A 91 -2.13 10.88 0.65
N LEU A 92 -0.88 10.91 1.12
CA LEU A 92 -0.52 11.57 2.39
C LEU A 92 0.04 12.99 2.17
N GLY A 93 0.37 13.37 0.94
CA GLY A 93 0.99 14.66 0.62
C GLY A 93 2.42 14.80 1.14
N ILE A 94 3.09 13.70 1.45
CA ILE A 94 4.48 13.70 1.91
C ILE A 94 5.39 14.07 0.72
N ASP A 95 6.41 14.89 0.97
CA ASP A 95 7.35 15.38 -0.05
C ASP A 95 6.69 16.27 -1.14
N TYR A 96 5.45 16.74 -0.92
CA TYR A 96 4.66 17.51 -1.89
C TYR A 96 5.38 18.75 -2.43
N THR A 97 5.97 19.53 -1.54
CA THR A 97 6.70 20.77 -1.88
C THR A 97 8.04 20.53 -2.57
N SER A 98 8.54 19.29 -2.58
CA SER A 98 9.80 18.94 -3.24
C SER A 98 9.66 18.63 -4.72
N PHE A 99 8.41 18.58 -5.23
CA PHE A 99 8.10 18.50 -6.65
C PHE A 99 7.63 19.86 -7.15
N ALA A 100 8.05 20.24 -8.36
CA ALA A 100 7.60 21.48 -8.98
C ALA A 100 6.09 21.41 -9.25
N ASP A 101 5.40 22.55 -9.11
CA ASP A 101 3.96 22.65 -9.32
C ASP A 101 3.56 22.10 -10.70
N ALA A 102 4.31 22.48 -11.74
CA ALA A 102 4.08 22.01 -13.11
C ALA A 102 4.15 20.48 -13.28
N ASP A 103 5.06 19.80 -12.56
CA ASP A 103 5.15 18.34 -12.61
C ASP A 103 3.89 17.71 -12.00
N ARG A 104 3.47 18.19 -10.82
CA ARG A 104 2.27 17.69 -10.13
C ARG A 104 1.00 17.95 -10.95
N GLU A 105 0.86 19.16 -11.48
CA GLU A 105 -0.27 19.58 -12.32
C GLU A 105 -0.37 18.75 -13.60
N SER A 106 0.77 18.44 -14.24
CA SER A 106 0.77 17.59 -15.44
C SER A 106 0.20 16.19 -15.17
N VAL A 107 0.53 15.59 -14.01
CA VAL A 107 0.04 14.27 -13.62
C VAL A 107 -1.46 14.30 -13.35
N VAL A 108 -1.94 15.22 -12.52
CA VAL A 108 -3.38 15.29 -12.20
C VAL A 108 -4.23 15.82 -13.34
N SER A 109 -3.64 16.49 -14.34
CA SER A 109 -4.35 16.83 -15.58
C SER A 109 -4.48 15.62 -16.51
N ALA A 110 -3.48 14.74 -16.56
CA ALA A 110 -3.52 13.52 -17.38
C ALA A 110 -4.35 12.41 -16.73
N PHE A 111 -4.32 12.33 -15.40
CA PHE A 111 -5.06 11.36 -14.58
C PHE A 111 -5.86 12.10 -13.50
N PRO A 112 -7.04 12.65 -13.85
CA PRO A 112 -7.82 13.49 -12.94
C PRO A 112 -8.29 12.77 -11.69
N ARG A 113 -8.10 13.45 -10.56
CA ARG A 113 -8.72 13.07 -9.28
C ARG A 113 -10.15 13.57 -9.26
N THR A 114 -11.06 12.83 -8.64
CA THR A 114 -12.42 13.30 -8.40
C THR A 114 -12.39 14.48 -7.41
N PRO A 115 -13.40 15.38 -7.42
CA PRO A 115 -13.54 16.42 -6.41
C PRO A 115 -13.61 15.87 -4.97
N HIS A 116 -14.03 14.60 -4.82
CA HIS A 116 -14.20 13.89 -3.55
C HIS A 116 -13.11 12.84 -3.29
N PHE A 117 -11.98 12.88 -4.01
CA PHE A 117 -10.97 11.82 -3.99
C PHE A 117 -10.58 11.33 -2.60
N LYS A 118 -10.44 12.25 -1.62
CA LYS A 118 -10.07 11.90 -0.24
C LYS A 118 -11.13 11.00 0.43
N GLU A 119 -12.41 11.30 0.23
CA GLU A 119 -13.48 10.46 0.75
C GLU A 119 -13.61 9.16 -0.05
N ASP A 120 -13.45 9.24 -1.38
CA ASP A 120 -13.54 8.09 -2.27
C ASP A 120 -12.46 7.04 -1.95
N ILE A 121 -11.21 7.46 -1.71
CA ILE A 121 -10.13 6.53 -1.37
C ILE A 121 -10.29 5.95 0.05
N LEU A 122 -10.77 6.74 1.02
CA LEU A 122 -11.09 6.23 2.35
C LEU A 122 -12.23 5.21 2.29
N GLN A 123 -13.24 5.44 1.44
CA GLN A 123 -14.32 4.50 1.22
C GLN A 123 -13.82 3.21 0.55
N ALA A 124 -12.96 3.31 -0.47
CA ALA A 124 -12.37 2.14 -1.11
C ALA A 124 -11.56 1.28 -0.13
N PHE A 125 -10.77 1.92 0.76
CA PHE A 125 -10.08 1.20 1.82
C PHE A 125 -11.05 0.50 2.77
N TYR A 126 -12.13 1.17 3.20
CA TYR A 126 -13.13 0.56 4.08
C TYR A 126 -13.83 -0.62 3.41
N ASP A 127 -14.35 -0.43 2.21
CA ASP A 127 -15.07 -1.46 1.46
C ASP A 127 -14.20 -2.70 1.23
N GLY A 128 -12.90 -2.52 0.98
CA GLY A 128 -11.96 -3.60 0.75
C GLY A 128 -11.49 -4.36 2.00
N ILE A 129 -11.74 -3.87 3.22
CA ILE A 129 -11.18 -4.48 4.44
C ILE A 129 -12.17 -4.69 5.60
N HIS A 130 -13.34 -4.04 5.60
CA HIS A 130 -14.27 -4.10 6.74
C HIS A 130 -14.79 -5.52 7.04
N HIS A 131 -14.77 -6.43 6.06
CA HIS A 131 -15.12 -7.84 6.22
C HIS A 131 -14.02 -8.70 6.87
N LYS A 132 -12.81 -8.15 7.05
CA LYS A 132 -11.64 -8.83 7.66
C LYS A 132 -10.89 -7.91 8.63
N PRO A 133 -11.59 -7.36 9.64
CA PRO A 133 -11.07 -6.29 10.50
C PRO A 133 -9.81 -6.67 11.28
N GLU A 134 -9.62 -7.94 11.61
CA GLU A 134 -8.43 -8.47 12.28
C GLU A 134 -7.13 -8.27 11.49
N THR A 135 -7.21 -8.18 10.16
CA THR A 135 -6.05 -7.91 9.29
C THR A 135 -5.50 -6.49 9.46
N THR A 136 -6.25 -5.59 10.10
CA THR A 136 -5.81 -4.21 10.36
C THR A 136 -4.96 -4.05 11.63
N PHE A 137 -4.79 -5.13 12.42
CA PHE A 137 -4.00 -5.07 13.64
C PHE A 137 -2.54 -4.69 13.35
N GLY A 138 -2.08 -3.59 13.96
CA GLY A 138 -0.72 -3.09 13.80
C GLY A 138 -0.45 -2.27 12.53
N ASN A 139 -1.48 -1.86 11.78
CA ASN A 139 -1.31 -0.98 10.61
C ASN A 139 -2.35 0.15 10.54
N VAL A 140 -2.10 1.11 9.64
CA VAL A 140 -2.89 2.35 9.51
C VAL A 140 -4.33 2.12 9.03
N LYS A 141 -4.66 0.95 8.49
CA LYS A 141 -6.02 0.69 8.02
C LYS A 141 -7.02 0.51 9.17
N ALA A 142 -6.53 0.27 10.39
CA ALA A 142 -7.36 0.36 11.59
C ALA A 142 -7.91 1.78 11.82
N ASP A 143 -7.23 2.82 11.29
CA ASP A 143 -7.74 4.20 11.31
C ASP A 143 -8.96 4.37 10.42
N VAL A 144 -8.91 3.82 9.21
CA VAL A 144 -10.04 3.84 8.27
C VAL A 144 -11.27 3.14 8.86
N LEU A 145 -11.09 1.96 9.47
CA LEU A 145 -12.20 1.24 10.08
C LEU A 145 -12.81 2.00 11.26
N ALA A 146 -11.98 2.61 12.12
CA ALA A 146 -12.47 3.37 13.26
C ALA A 146 -13.18 4.67 12.87
N ASP A 147 -12.80 5.27 11.75
CA ASP A 147 -13.46 6.44 11.17
C ASP A 147 -14.84 6.09 10.60
N LYS A 148 -14.94 4.98 9.85
CA LYS A 148 -16.14 4.59 9.10
C LYS A 148 -17.13 3.72 9.88
N ASP A 149 -16.68 2.97 10.88
CA ASP A 149 -17.52 2.13 11.75
C ASP A 149 -17.33 2.49 13.24
N PRO A 150 -18.28 3.21 13.86
CA PRO A 150 -18.24 3.56 15.28
C PRO A 150 -18.21 2.36 16.24
N ASN A 151 -18.59 1.17 15.78
CA ASN A 151 -18.58 -0.05 16.57
C ASN A 151 -17.27 -0.83 16.44
N PHE A 152 -16.39 -0.47 15.49
CA PHE A 152 -15.12 -1.15 15.30
C PHE A 152 -14.23 -0.96 16.53
N LYS A 153 -13.74 -2.09 17.06
CA LYS A 153 -12.81 -2.12 18.18
C LYS A 153 -11.44 -2.52 17.70
N ARG A 154 -10.51 -1.56 17.72
CA ARG A 154 -9.11 -1.80 17.41
C ARG A 154 -8.52 -2.87 18.33
N GLY A 155 -7.73 -3.78 17.76
CA GLY A 155 -6.90 -4.67 18.55
C GLY A 155 -5.87 -3.89 19.37
N ASN A 156 -5.61 -4.33 20.59
CA ASN A 156 -4.66 -3.68 21.49
C ASN A 156 -3.42 -4.56 21.69
N PHE A 157 -2.28 -4.10 21.19
CA PHE A 157 -1.02 -4.85 21.23
C PHE A 157 -0.55 -5.14 22.65
N CYS A 158 -0.65 -4.18 23.57
CA CYS A 158 -0.30 -4.38 24.97
C CYS A 158 -1.18 -5.46 25.62
N SER A 159 -2.47 -5.51 25.31
CA SER A 159 -3.37 -6.56 25.78
C SER A 159 -3.00 -7.93 25.20
N VAL A 160 -2.59 -8.00 23.93
CA VAL A 160 -2.10 -9.25 23.34
C VAL A 160 -0.87 -9.77 24.08
N ILE A 161 0.10 -8.90 24.39
CA ILE A 161 1.30 -9.28 25.18
C ILE A 161 0.91 -9.77 26.57
N ARG A 162 0.12 -8.97 27.32
CA ARG A 162 -0.27 -9.28 28.70
C ARG A 162 -1.08 -10.56 28.84
N ASN A 163 -1.82 -10.95 27.81
CA ASN A 163 -2.64 -12.16 27.79
C ASN A 163 -1.98 -13.32 27.02
N SER A 164 -0.71 -13.19 26.63
CA SER A 164 0.01 -14.29 25.98
C SER A 164 0.27 -15.44 26.95
N MET A 165 0.47 -16.65 26.43
CA MET A 165 0.73 -17.85 27.24
C MET A 165 2.11 -17.83 27.92
N TRP A 166 2.98 -16.89 27.55
CA TRP A 166 4.29 -16.73 28.14
C TRP A 166 4.18 -16.07 29.52
N ARG A 167 4.88 -16.63 30.51
CA ARG A 167 4.98 -16.02 31.84
C ARG A 167 5.89 -14.80 31.76
N GLY A 168 5.45 -13.68 32.32
CA GLY A 168 6.18 -12.40 32.41
C GLY A 168 5.50 -11.45 33.39
#